data_AF-A0A1A8RCY2-F1
#
_entry.id   AF-A0A1A8RCY2-F1
#
_cell.length_a   1.000
_cell.length_b   1.000
_cell.length_c   1.000
_cell.angle_alpha   90.00
_cell.angle_beta   90.00
_cell.angle_gamma   90.00
#
_symmetry.space_group_name_H-M   'P 1'
#
loop_
_entity.id
_entity.type
_entity.pdbx_description
1 polymer ?
#
loop_
_entity_poly.entity_id
_entity_poly.type
_entity_poly.pdbx_seq_one_letter_code
_entity_poly.pdbx_strand_id
1 'polypeptide(L)'
;LTAARNASQAGTEPSDAIRVVNSVLTQLDQIKRHSNVVILTTSNVTEKIDLAFVDRADIKQYIGPPSEKGIYNIYLSCLEELMKCQIIYPRQQLFTMHELETMDFSKSEVSEYSLKLRNIAIKSKGLSGRALRKLPFLAHALFVKMPTVSLEMFLEALSHAVDEQGKEKDNLINGI
;
A
#
# COMPACT_ATOMS: atom_id res chain seq x y z
N LEU A 1 14.32 16.74 11.11
CA LEU A 1 15.14 17.70 11.87
C LEU A 1 16.19 18.44 11.05
N THR A 2 16.91 17.79 10.14
CA THR A 2 17.97 18.42 9.32
C THR A 2 17.41 19.53 8.42
N ALA A 3 16.20 19.39 7.88
CA ALA A 3 15.57 20.42 7.05
C ALA A 3 15.18 21.69 7.84
N ALA A 4 14.64 21.55 9.05
CA ALA A 4 14.27 22.69 9.91
C ALA A 4 15.49 23.37 10.57
N ARG A 5 16.53 22.59 10.90
CA ARG A 5 17.82 23.15 11.35
C ARG A 5 18.60 23.79 10.21
N ASN A 6 18.59 23.24 8.99
CA ASN A 6 19.24 23.89 7.84
C ASN A 6 18.48 25.15 7.39
N ALA A 7 17.15 25.18 7.51
CA ALA A 7 16.35 26.39 7.30
C ALA A 7 16.68 27.50 8.33
N SER A 8 17.25 27.15 9.50
CA SER A 8 17.75 28.14 10.47
C SER A 8 18.96 28.92 9.98
N GLN A 9 19.74 28.38 9.05
CA GLN A 9 20.81 29.14 8.39
C GLN A 9 20.27 30.09 7.30
N ALA A 10 19.02 29.93 6.88
CA ALA A 10 18.36 30.71 5.83
C ALA A 10 17.36 31.77 6.34
N GLY A 11 17.31 32.02 7.66
CA GLY A 11 16.58 33.16 8.24
C GLY A 11 15.05 33.07 8.21
N THR A 12 14.47 31.90 7.91
CA THR A 12 13.01 31.67 8.00
C THR A 12 12.70 30.82 9.24
N GLU A 13 11.76 31.30 10.07
CA GLU A 13 11.55 30.98 11.49
C GLU A 13 11.64 29.48 11.89
N PRO A 14 12.73 29.06 12.55
CA PRO A 14 12.91 27.70 13.09
C PRO A 14 12.42 27.58 14.54
N SER A 15 12.22 28.69 15.24
CA SER A 15 11.95 28.73 16.69
C SER A 15 10.60 28.11 17.03
N ASP A 16 9.54 28.44 16.28
CA ASP A 16 8.19 27.97 16.56
C ASP A 16 8.04 26.48 16.26
N ALA A 17 8.65 26.00 15.18
CA ALA A 17 8.71 24.57 14.87
C ALA A 17 9.41 23.78 15.99
N ILE A 18 10.51 24.31 16.55
CA ILE A 18 11.21 23.69 17.68
C ILE A 18 10.34 23.72 18.95
N ARG A 19 9.65 24.84 19.23
CA ARG A 19 8.75 24.97 20.39
C ARG A 19 7.59 23.98 20.34
N VAL A 20 6.98 23.81 19.16
CA VAL A 20 5.91 22.84 18.93
C VAL A 20 6.41 21.42 19.20
N VAL A 21 7.57 21.05 18.64
CA VAL A 21 8.16 19.71 18.85
C VAL A 21 8.42 19.42 20.32
N ASN A 22 9.05 20.36 21.03
CA ASN A 22 9.34 20.18 22.46
C ASN A 22 8.07 20.08 23.31
N SER A 23 7.03 20.85 22.97
CA SER A 23 5.73 20.76 23.64
C SER A 23 5.09 19.37 23.43
N VAL A 24 5.08 18.87 22.19
CA VAL A 24 4.55 17.53 21.88
C VAL A 24 5.32 16.45 22.62
N LEU A 25 6.66 16.47 22.60
CA LEU A 25 7.49 15.49 23.32
C LEU A 25 7.21 15.50 24.83
N THR A 26 7.06 16.69 25.42
CA THR A 26 6.74 16.85 26.84
C THR A 26 5.39 16.22 27.17
N GLN A 27 4.38 16.45 26.33
CA GLN A 27 3.05 15.88 26.53
C GLN A 27 3.05 14.36 26.35
N LEU A 28 3.77 13.83 25.37
CA LEU A 28 3.94 12.38 25.19
C LEU A 28 4.59 11.73 26.43
N ASP A 29 5.62 12.37 27.00
CA ASP A 29 6.28 11.90 28.22
C ASP A 29 5.36 11.94 29.46
N GLN A 30 4.39 12.86 29.50
CA GLN A 30 3.42 12.91 30.59
C GLN A 30 2.40 11.77 30.49
N ILE A 31 1.82 11.56 29.30
CA ILE A 31 0.73 10.61 29.10
C ILE A 31 1.18 9.15 29.09
N LYS A 32 2.44 8.86 28.71
CA LYS A 32 2.97 7.49 28.70
C LYS A 32 3.04 6.83 30.09
N ARG A 33 2.85 7.60 31.16
CA ARG A 33 2.86 7.10 32.55
C ARG A 33 1.56 6.40 32.95
N HIS A 34 0.51 6.53 32.16
CA HIS A 34 -0.78 5.88 32.42
C HIS A 34 -0.81 4.48 31.82
N SER A 35 -1.15 3.47 32.63
CA SER A 35 -1.15 2.05 32.23
C SER A 35 -2.22 1.70 31.19
N ASN A 36 -3.17 2.60 30.93
CA ASN A 36 -4.26 2.47 29.98
C ASN A 36 -4.10 3.35 28.73
N VAL A 37 -2.89 3.83 28.45
CA VAL A 37 -2.59 4.66 27.26
C VAL A 37 -1.64 3.93 26.32
N VAL A 38 -1.99 3.91 25.03
CA VAL A 38 -1.13 3.42 23.94
C VAL A 38 -0.96 4.54 22.91
N ILE A 39 0.28 4.79 22.52
CA ILE A 39 0.63 5.84 21.56
C ILE A 39 1.07 5.17 20.26
N LEU A 40 0.36 5.50 19.16
CA LEU A 40 0.67 5.01 17.82
C LEU A 40 1.01 6.21 16.94
N THR A 41 2.23 6.23 16.40
CA THR A 41 2.70 7.30 15.52
C THR A 41 3.23 6.73 14.21
N THR A 42 2.96 7.42 13.11
CA THR A 42 3.46 7.06 11.77
C THR A 42 4.24 8.23 11.17
N SER A 43 5.34 7.96 10.47
CA SER A 43 6.08 8.97 9.70
C SER A 43 6.32 8.48 8.28
N ASN A 44 6.03 9.33 7.30
CA ASN A 44 6.33 9.06 5.89
C ASN A 44 7.78 9.39 5.52
N VAL A 45 8.56 9.98 6.43
CA VAL A 45 9.94 10.39 6.19
C VAL A 45 10.84 9.54 7.07
N THR A 46 11.40 8.47 6.53
CA THR A 46 12.19 7.48 7.28
C THR A 46 13.51 8.04 7.82
N GLU A 47 14.18 8.90 7.05
CA GLU A 47 15.56 9.33 7.36
C GLU A 47 15.66 10.70 8.04
N LYS A 48 14.56 11.47 8.12
CA LYS A 48 14.57 12.84 8.70
C LYS A 48 13.76 12.99 9.98
N ILE A 49 13.33 11.89 10.60
CA ILE A 49 12.63 11.91 11.89
C ILE A 49 13.56 12.50 12.95
N ASP A 50 12.99 13.23 13.91
CA ASP A 50 13.74 13.69 15.07
C ASP A 50 14.29 12.49 15.85
N LEU A 51 15.60 12.52 16.13
CA LEU A 51 16.26 11.53 16.98
C LEU A 51 15.58 11.46 18.36
N ALA A 52 15.10 12.58 18.89
CA ALA A 52 14.40 12.65 20.17
C ALA A 52 13.05 11.92 20.17
N PHE A 53 12.36 11.85 19.04
CA PHE A 53 11.14 11.06 18.87
C PHE A 53 11.47 9.58 18.75
N VAL A 54 12.49 9.27 17.96
CA VAL A 54 12.97 7.90 17.75
C VAL A 54 13.44 7.32 19.09
N ASP A 55 14.24 8.02 19.88
CA ASP A 55 14.74 7.54 21.17
C ASP A 55 13.64 7.27 22.22
N ARG A 56 12.45 7.88 22.05
CA ARG A 56 11.29 7.66 22.94
C ARG A 56 10.34 6.57 22.46
N ALA A 57 10.52 6.04 21.26
CA ALA A 57 9.70 4.97 20.73
C ALA A 57 10.24 3.61 21.21
N ASP A 58 9.42 2.88 21.98
CA ASP A 58 9.75 1.52 22.42
C ASP A 58 9.86 0.56 21.23
N ILE A 59 8.97 0.72 20.24
CA ILE A 59 8.93 -0.09 19.02
C ILE A 59 9.08 0.82 17.81
N LYS A 60 10.10 0.53 16.98
CA LYS A 60 10.36 1.19 15.70
C LYS A 60 10.20 0.16 14.61
N GLN A 61 9.18 0.33 13.78
CA GLN A 61 8.93 -0.57 12.67
C GLN A 61 8.88 0.21 11.37
N TYR A 62 9.80 -0.12 10.45
CA TYR A 62 9.67 0.32 9.08
C TYR A 62 8.65 -0.56 8.35
N ILE A 63 7.66 0.07 7.72
CA ILE A 63 6.67 -0.60 6.87
C ILE A 63 6.94 -0.16 5.43
N GLY A 64 7.62 -1.02 4.68
CA GLY A 64 7.86 -0.82 3.26
C GLY A 64 6.63 -1.14 2.40
N PRO A 65 6.78 -1.07 1.06
CA PRO A 65 5.77 -1.59 0.14
C PRO A 65 5.44 -3.06 0.46
N PRO A 66 4.19 -3.50 0.22
CA PRO A 66 3.80 -4.88 0.48
C PRO A 66 4.62 -5.87 -0.35
N SER A 67 4.89 -7.04 0.23
CA SER A 67 5.50 -8.17 -0.48
C SER A 67 4.56 -8.72 -1.55
N GLU A 68 5.06 -9.56 -2.46
CA GLU A 68 4.25 -10.20 -3.51
C GLU A 68 3.05 -10.95 -2.93
N LYS A 69 3.23 -11.66 -1.80
CA LYS A 69 2.14 -12.31 -1.05
C LYS A 69 1.13 -11.30 -0.49
N GLY A 70 1.61 -10.16 0.02
CA GLY A 70 0.77 -9.07 0.49
C GLY A 70 -0.05 -8.43 -0.65
N ILE A 71 0.57 -8.21 -1.81
CA ILE A 71 -0.09 -7.69 -3.00
C ILE A 71 -1.18 -8.66 -3.48
N TYR A 72 -0.84 -9.95 -3.58
CA TYR A 72 -1.80 -10.99 -3.95
C TYR A 72 -3.03 -10.97 -3.04
N ASN A 73 -2.82 -10.93 -1.72
CA ASN A 73 -3.91 -10.90 -0.75
C ASN A 73 -4.76 -9.62 -0.85
N ILE A 74 -4.15 -8.47 -1.16
CA ILE A 74 -4.89 -7.23 -1.43
C ILE A 74 -5.81 -7.43 -2.63
N TYR A 75 -5.29 -7.92 -3.77
CA TYR A 75 -6.13 -8.13 -4.94
C TYR A 75 -7.19 -9.20 -4.73
N LEU A 76 -6.86 -10.30 -4.06
CA LEU A 76 -7.82 -11.35 -3.71
C LEU A 76 -9.00 -10.74 -2.94
N SER A 77 -8.72 -9.94 -1.89
CA SER A 77 -9.78 -9.28 -1.13
C SER A 77 -10.63 -8.30 -1.96
N CYS A 78 -10.01 -7.60 -2.91
CA CYS A 78 -10.74 -6.71 -3.82
C CYS A 78 -11.64 -7.50 -4.78
N LEU A 79 -11.15 -8.60 -5.36
CA LEU A 79 -11.91 -9.44 -6.29
C LEU A 79 -13.07 -10.13 -5.57
N GLU A 80 -12.86 -10.62 -4.35
CA GLU A 80 -13.92 -11.20 -3.51
C GLU A 80 -15.04 -10.20 -3.24
N GLU A 81 -14.72 -8.94 -2.93
CA GLU A 81 -15.73 -7.90 -2.74
C GLU A 81 -16.46 -7.56 -4.05
N LEU A 82 -15.76 -7.49 -5.18
CA LEU A 82 -16.40 -7.26 -6.48
C LEU A 82 -17.32 -8.41 -6.90
N MET A 83 -16.97 -9.65 -6.57
CA MET A 83 -17.86 -10.80 -6.78
C MET A 83 -19.06 -10.78 -5.83
N LYS A 84 -18.85 -10.36 -4.57
CA LYS A 84 -19.92 -10.22 -3.57
C LYS A 84 -20.94 -9.15 -3.98
N CYS A 85 -20.48 -8.04 -4.55
CA CYS A 85 -21.33 -6.98 -5.11
C CYS A 85 -21.86 -7.30 -6.53
N GLN A 86 -21.58 -8.48 -7.07
CA GLN A 86 -21.99 -8.93 -8.41
C GLN A 86 -21.49 -8.06 -9.59
N ILE A 87 -20.46 -7.24 -9.36
CA ILE A 87 -19.74 -6.54 -10.43
C ILE A 87 -18.93 -7.55 -11.24
N ILE A 88 -18.32 -8.53 -10.56
CA ILE A 88 -17.72 -9.71 -11.21
C ILE A 88 -18.71 -10.86 -11.12
N TYR A 89 -19.15 -11.39 -12.27
CA TYR A 89 -20.11 -12.49 -12.34
C TYR A 89 -19.82 -13.41 -13.55
N PRO A 90 -19.99 -14.75 -13.44
CA PRO A 90 -20.35 -15.50 -12.23
C PRO A 90 -19.22 -15.50 -11.19
N ARG A 91 -19.58 -15.74 -9.92
CA ARG A 91 -18.59 -15.89 -8.84
C ARG A 91 -17.68 -17.08 -9.14
N GLN A 92 -16.39 -16.88 -9.00
CA GLN A 92 -15.36 -17.89 -9.20
C GLN A 92 -14.59 -18.09 -7.90
N GLN A 93 -14.15 -19.31 -7.63
CA GLN A 93 -13.26 -19.57 -6.49
C GLN A 93 -11.82 -19.22 -6.87
N LEU A 94 -11.17 -18.45 -6.01
CA LEU A 94 -9.74 -18.15 -6.10
C LEU A 94 -9.05 -18.78 -4.90
N PHE A 95 -7.84 -19.28 -5.13
CA PHE A 95 -7.01 -19.87 -4.10
C PHE A 95 -6.19 -18.80 -3.39
N THR A 96 -6.00 -18.96 -2.09
CA THR A 96 -5.01 -18.22 -1.33
C THR A 96 -3.60 -18.59 -1.78
N MET A 97 -2.61 -17.76 -1.43
CA MET A 97 -1.21 -18.09 -1.72
C MET A 97 -0.77 -19.41 -1.07
N HIS A 98 -1.29 -19.75 0.10
CA HIS A 98 -0.93 -21.00 0.77
C HIS A 98 -1.47 -22.24 0.04
N GLU A 99 -2.70 -22.16 -0.46
CA GLU A 99 -3.28 -23.22 -1.30
C GLU A 99 -2.49 -23.38 -2.61
N LEU A 100 -2.10 -22.27 -3.26
CA LEU A 100 -1.25 -22.33 -4.45
C LEU A 100 0.14 -22.93 -4.17
N GLU A 101 0.76 -22.58 -3.04
CA GLU A 101 2.02 -23.16 -2.57
C GLU A 101 1.89 -24.68 -2.35
N THR A 102 0.77 -25.13 -1.77
CA THR A 102 0.49 -26.56 -1.53
C THR A 102 0.30 -27.35 -2.82
N MET A 103 -0.23 -26.70 -3.87
CA MET A 103 -0.39 -27.27 -5.21
C MET A 103 0.89 -27.15 -6.07
N ASP A 104 2.01 -26.71 -5.49
CA ASP A 104 3.28 -26.41 -6.18
C ASP A 104 3.10 -25.50 -7.41
N PHE A 105 2.15 -24.56 -7.32
CA PHE A 105 1.78 -23.66 -8.41
C PHE A 105 1.43 -24.38 -9.73
N SER A 106 0.97 -25.63 -9.67
CA SER A 106 0.60 -26.41 -10.84
C SER A 106 -0.56 -25.76 -11.60
N LYS A 107 -0.40 -25.64 -12.93
CA LYS A 107 -1.45 -25.10 -13.80
C LYS A 107 -2.51 -26.17 -14.03
N SER A 108 -3.74 -25.84 -13.66
CA SER A 108 -4.95 -26.61 -13.89
C SER A 108 -6.11 -25.66 -14.21
N GLU A 109 -7.23 -26.18 -14.68
CA GLU A 109 -8.43 -25.36 -14.96
C GLU A 109 -8.90 -24.59 -13.71
N VAL A 110 -8.78 -25.19 -12.52
CA VAL A 110 -9.21 -24.56 -11.26
C VAL A 110 -8.20 -23.54 -10.73
N SER A 111 -6.91 -23.70 -11.02
CA SER A 111 -5.85 -22.81 -10.51
C SER A 111 -5.51 -21.65 -11.46
N GLU A 112 -6.00 -21.69 -12.70
CA GLU A 112 -5.61 -20.74 -13.75
C GLU A 112 -5.82 -19.27 -13.37
N TYR A 113 -6.99 -18.88 -12.87
CA TYR A 113 -7.25 -17.49 -12.49
C TYR A 113 -6.40 -17.03 -11.30
N SER A 114 -6.15 -17.94 -10.35
CA SER A 114 -5.30 -17.67 -9.19
C SER A 114 -3.83 -17.49 -9.61
N LEU A 115 -3.35 -18.27 -10.57
CA LEU A 115 -2.02 -18.09 -11.18
C LEU A 115 -1.93 -16.79 -12.00
N LYS A 116 -2.98 -16.43 -12.75
CA LYS A 116 -3.05 -15.14 -13.48
C LYS A 116 -3.00 -13.97 -12.49
N LEU A 117 -3.75 -14.04 -11.40
CA LEU A 117 -3.71 -13.05 -10.31
C LEU A 117 -2.33 -12.94 -9.67
N ARG A 118 -1.64 -14.07 -9.44
CA ARG A 118 -0.25 -14.10 -8.94
C ARG A 118 0.71 -13.38 -9.88
N ASN A 119 0.59 -13.59 -11.18
CA ASN A 119 1.43 -12.89 -12.16
C ASN A 119 1.18 -11.37 -12.13
N ILE A 120 -0.08 -10.95 -11.99
CA ILE A 120 -0.43 -9.52 -11.80
C ILE A 120 0.18 -8.97 -10.51
N ALA A 121 0.14 -9.75 -9.41
CA ALA A 121 0.75 -9.35 -8.14
C ALA A 121 2.28 -9.17 -8.25
N ILE A 122 2.98 -10.08 -8.94
CA ILE A 122 4.43 -9.98 -9.21
C ILE A 122 4.71 -8.71 -10.03
N LYS A 123 3.94 -8.46 -11.07
CA LYS A 123 4.05 -7.26 -11.92
C LYS A 123 3.79 -5.96 -11.15
N SER A 124 2.99 -6.01 -10.09
CA SER A 124 2.60 -4.86 -9.26
C SER A 124 3.61 -4.55 -8.13
N LYS A 125 4.76 -5.22 -8.10
CA LYS A 125 5.79 -5.04 -7.06
C LYS A 125 6.28 -3.59 -7.02
N GLY A 126 6.43 -3.05 -5.80
CA GLY A 126 6.88 -1.68 -5.59
C GLY A 126 5.77 -0.62 -5.66
N LEU A 127 4.51 -1.01 -5.82
CA LEU A 127 3.36 -0.13 -5.64
C LEU A 127 2.98 -0.04 -4.16
N SER A 128 2.44 1.12 -3.74
CA SER A 128 1.92 1.30 -2.39
C SER A 128 0.58 0.60 -2.21
N GLY A 129 0.22 0.24 -0.97
CA GLY A 129 -1.11 -0.30 -0.66
C GLY A 129 -2.27 0.58 -1.15
N ARG A 130 -2.08 1.90 -1.12
CA ARG A 130 -3.03 2.87 -1.68
C ARG A 130 -3.21 2.73 -3.19
N ALA A 131 -2.11 2.62 -3.94
CA ALA A 131 -2.16 2.40 -5.38
C ALA A 131 -2.81 1.05 -5.71
N LEU A 132 -2.42 -0.02 -5.00
CA LEU A 132 -2.97 -1.37 -5.20
C LEU A 132 -4.49 -1.43 -5.03
N ARG A 133 -5.04 -0.78 -4.00
CA ARG A 133 -6.51 -0.72 -3.80
C ARG A 133 -7.23 0.20 -4.79
N LYS A 134 -6.53 1.14 -5.43
CA LYS A 134 -7.09 2.00 -6.48
C LYS A 134 -7.18 1.28 -7.83
N LEU A 135 -6.29 0.32 -8.10
CA LEU A 135 -6.20 -0.36 -9.39
C LEU A 135 -7.49 -1.08 -9.84
N PRO A 136 -8.24 -1.81 -8.99
CA PRO A 136 -9.52 -2.39 -9.39
C PRO A 136 -10.52 -1.36 -9.91
N PHE A 137 -10.55 -0.16 -9.32
CA PHE A 137 -11.39 0.93 -9.80
C PHE A 137 -10.92 1.45 -11.16
N LEU A 138 -9.61 1.67 -11.34
CA LEU A 138 -9.04 2.10 -12.62
C LEU A 138 -9.27 1.05 -13.72
N ALA A 139 -9.08 -0.23 -13.39
CA ALA A 139 -9.36 -1.35 -14.28
C ALA A 139 -10.79 -1.31 -14.80
N HIS A 140 -11.75 -1.13 -13.88
CA HIS A 140 -13.16 -1.04 -14.22
C HIS A 140 -13.48 0.20 -15.07
N ALA A 141 -12.98 1.37 -14.67
CA ALA A 141 -13.29 2.65 -15.32
C ALA A 141 -12.66 2.78 -16.72
N LEU A 142 -11.45 2.27 -16.90
CA LEU A 142 -10.70 2.44 -18.15
C LEU A 142 -10.96 1.33 -19.17
N PHE A 143 -11.12 0.08 -18.71
CA PHE A 143 -11.14 -1.09 -19.60
C PHE A 143 -12.44 -1.90 -19.58
N VAL A 144 -13.19 -1.91 -18.48
CA VAL A 144 -14.44 -2.71 -18.38
C VAL A 144 -15.65 -1.91 -18.88
N LYS A 145 -15.95 -0.76 -18.25
CA LYS A 145 -17.04 0.17 -18.65
C LYS A 145 -18.44 -0.47 -18.79
N MET A 146 -18.70 -1.57 -18.10
CA MET A 146 -19.99 -2.27 -18.05
C MET A 146 -20.34 -2.62 -16.60
N PRO A 147 -21.64 -2.77 -16.25
CA PRO A 147 -22.05 -2.99 -14.86
C PRO A 147 -21.61 -4.36 -14.30
N THR A 148 -21.45 -5.36 -15.16
CA THR A 148 -21.08 -6.73 -14.80
C THR A 148 -20.05 -7.28 -15.79
N VAL A 149 -19.03 -7.98 -15.30
CA VAL A 149 -17.94 -8.52 -16.12
C VAL A 149 -17.49 -9.90 -15.61
N SER A 150 -16.96 -10.75 -16.50
CA SER A 150 -16.37 -12.03 -16.09
C SER A 150 -15.05 -11.83 -15.35
N LEU A 151 -14.67 -12.79 -14.49
CA LEU A 151 -13.38 -12.73 -13.80
C LEU A 151 -12.21 -12.68 -14.78
N GLU A 152 -12.27 -13.46 -15.86
CA GLU A 152 -11.21 -13.51 -16.88
C GLU A 152 -10.95 -12.14 -17.51
N MET A 153 -12.01 -11.47 -17.98
CA MET A 153 -11.93 -10.13 -18.55
C MET A 153 -11.49 -9.09 -17.51
N PHE A 154 -11.95 -9.23 -16.26
CA PHE A 154 -11.53 -8.32 -15.20
C PHE A 154 -10.04 -8.45 -14.87
N LEU A 155 -9.48 -9.67 -14.87
CA LEU A 155 -8.05 -9.89 -14.65
C LEU A 155 -7.21 -9.29 -15.78
N GLU A 156 -7.70 -9.30 -17.02
CA GLU A 156 -7.05 -8.63 -18.15
C GLU A 156 -7.09 -7.12 -18.00
N ALA A 157 -8.26 -6.56 -17.70
CA ALA A 157 -8.43 -5.14 -17.38
C ALA A 157 -7.52 -4.69 -16.23
N LEU A 158 -7.39 -5.52 -15.18
CA LEU A 158 -6.51 -5.25 -14.04
C LEU A 158 -5.04 -5.27 -14.45
N SER A 159 -4.62 -6.25 -15.27
CA SER A 159 -3.26 -6.31 -15.79
C SER A 159 -2.90 -5.08 -16.63
N HIS A 160 -3.84 -4.59 -17.46
CA HIS A 160 -3.68 -3.36 -18.24
C HIS A 160 -3.64 -2.11 -17.36
N ALA A 161 -4.48 -2.03 -16.32
CA ALA A 161 -4.43 -0.92 -15.36
C ALA A 161 -3.09 -0.85 -14.63
N VAL A 162 -2.48 -2.00 -14.31
CA VAL A 162 -1.12 -2.06 -13.75
C VAL A 162 -0.08 -1.52 -14.73
N ASP A 163 -0.18 -1.85 -16.02
CA ASP A 163 0.73 -1.30 -17.05
C ASP A 163 0.64 0.22 -17.13
N GLU A 164 -0.57 0.77 -17.22
CA GLU A 164 -0.79 2.22 -17.28
C GLU A 164 -0.27 2.91 -16.01
N GLN A 165 -0.50 2.32 -14.83
CA GLN A 165 0.04 2.86 -13.58
C GLN A 165 1.57 2.84 -13.52
N GLY A 166 2.20 1.83 -14.15
CA GLY A 166 3.65 1.77 -14.33
C GLY A 166 4.17 2.89 -15.22
N LYS A 167 3.55 3.09 -16.39
CA LYS A 167 3.91 4.17 -17.32
C LYS A 167 3.78 5.56 -16.70
N GLU A 168 2.69 5.83 -15.96
CA GLU A 168 2.52 7.10 -15.24
C GLU A 168 3.65 7.35 -14.24
N LYS A 169 4.07 6.30 -13.52
CA LYS A 169 5.15 6.39 -12.54
C LYS A 169 6.49 6.66 -13.22
N ASP A 170 6.78 5.99 -14.32
CA ASP A 170 8.02 6.19 -15.08
C ASP A 170 8.06 7.60 -15.70
N ASN A 171 6.93 8.11 -16.21
CA ASN A 171 6.84 9.48 -16.73
C ASN A 171 7.09 10.54 -15.64
N LEU A 172 6.62 10.30 -14.40
CA LEU A 172 6.90 11.19 -13.26
C LEU A 172 8.38 11.16 -12.84
N ILE A 173 9.07 10.03 -13.01
CA ILE A 173 10.50 9.90 -12.69
C ILE A 173 11.35 10.53 -13.79
N ASN A 174 10.99 10.32 -15.05
CA ASN A 174 11.73 10.84 -16.22
C ASN A 174 11.44 12.32 -16.53
N GLY A 175 10.42 12.90 -15.91
CA GLY A 175 10.06 14.32 -16.02
C GLY A 175 10.70 15.23 -14.97
N ILE A 176 11.58 14.68 -14.12
CA ILE A 176 12.40 15.40 -13.12
C ILE A 176 13.85 15.39 -13.61
#